data_AF-A0A258KQG0-F1
#
_entry.id   AF-A0A258KQG0-F1
#
_cell.length_a   1.000
_cell.length_b   1.000
_cell.length_c   1.000
_cell.angle_alpha   90.00
_cell.angle_beta   90.00
_cell.angle_gamma   90.00
#
_symmetry.space_group_name_H-M   'P 1'
#
loop_
_entity.id
_entity.type
_entity.pdbx_description
1 polymer ?
#
loop_
_entity_poly.entity_id
_entity_poly.type
_entity_poly.pdbx_seq_one_letter_code
_entity_poly.pdbx_strand_id
1 'polypeptide(L)'
;MFRPENVQALAGLALTLGLCWLVSENRKRFPWKLAIGAVIVQVGLVLLLFGLPQAQALLRGVNGAVEGLSASTQAGTMFIFGFLAGGEQPYPVSNAGLGFIFAFRVLPVILVVCALSALLWHWKILKWAAQGFGFVFQKTLGLRGPPALATAATIFMGQVEGPIFIRAYLDKLSRSELFMLIAVGMACVSGSTMVAYATILADVLPNAAAHVLTASLISAPAGVLLARVIVPSDPMEKSSDLDLAADDKTYGSSIDAVMKGTTDGLQIALNVGATLIVFVALATMVDKGLGALPDVGGQPLSIARGLGVVFAPLAWSMGIPWEESGTAGGLLGVKLILTEFTAFIQLAQTGEALLDERTRMIMTYALCGFANIG
;
A
#
# COMPACT_ATOMS: atom_id res chain seq x y z
N MET A 1 -4.77 11.04 -25.38
CA MET A 1 -3.76 11.17 -26.46
C MET A 1 -2.68 10.12 -26.18
N PHE A 2 -2.38 9.23 -27.12
CA PHE A 2 -1.35 8.19 -26.95
C PHE A 2 0.03 8.84 -26.97
N ARG A 3 0.78 8.77 -25.86
CA ARG A 3 2.16 9.26 -25.78
C ARG A 3 3.15 8.07 -25.80
N PRO A 4 4.41 8.25 -26.23
CA PRO A 4 5.40 7.15 -26.25
C PRO A 4 5.59 6.49 -24.89
N GLU A 5 5.43 7.24 -23.79
CA GLU A 5 5.54 6.73 -22.42
C GLU A 5 4.43 5.72 -22.06
N ASN A 6 3.31 5.71 -22.80
CA ASN A 6 2.27 4.70 -22.62
C ASN A 6 2.67 3.35 -23.20
N VAL A 7 3.42 3.35 -24.32
CA VAL A 7 3.98 2.12 -24.91
C VAL A 7 5.08 1.56 -24.01
N GLN A 8 5.88 2.46 -23.44
CA GLN A 8 6.88 2.14 -22.41
C GLN A 8 6.22 1.45 -21.20
N ALA A 9 5.12 1.99 -20.66
CA ALA A 9 4.39 1.36 -19.55
C ALA A 9 3.84 -0.05 -19.89
N LEU A 10 3.39 -0.27 -21.13
CA LEU A 10 2.99 -1.62 -21.59
C LEU A 10 4.18 -2.59 -21.62
N ALA A 11 5.36 -2.12 -22.04
CA ALA A 11 6.59 -2.88 -21.96
C ALA A 11 6.99 -3.17 -20.50
N GLY A 12 6.77 -2.24 -19.57
CA GLY A 12 6.96 -2.46 -18.14
C GLY A 12 6.05 -3.52 -17.53
N LEU A 13 4.78 -3.58 -17.96
CA LEU A 13 3.88 -4.66 -17.56
C LEU A 13 4.41 -6.02 -18.06
N ALA A 14 4.84 -6.10 -19.32
CA ALA A 14 5.41 -7.31 -19.89
C ALA A 14 6.73 -7.70 -19.19
N LEU A 15 7.58 -6.73 -18.85
CA LEU A 15 8.82 -6.93 -18.11
C LEU A 15 8.55 -7.49 -16.72
N THR A 16 7.61 -6.90 -15.98
CA THR A 16 7.21 -7.38 -14.64
C THR A 16 6.72 -8.82 -14.69
N LEU A 17 5.82 -9.14 -15.63
CA LEU A 17 5.34 -10.52 -15.82
C LEU A 17 6.47 -11.46 -16.26
N GLY A 18 7.38 -11.00 -17.10
CA GLY A 18 8.57 -11.73 -17.54
C GLY A 18 9.49 -12.07 -16.37
N LEU A 19 9.77 -11.10 -15.49
CA LEU A 19 10.56 -11.30 -14.28
C LEU A 19 9.91 -12.32 -13.33
N CYS A 20 8.60 -12.22 -13.09
CA CYS A 20 7.86 -13.22 -12.32
C CYS A 20 7.88 -14.60 -12.97
N TRP A 21 7.78 -14.67 -14.30
CA TRP A 21 7.84 -15.93 -15.03
C TRP A 21 9.24 -16.57 -14.97
N LEU A 22 10.31 -15.79 -14.98
CA LEU A 22 11.68 -16.29 -14.85
C LEU A 22 11.91 -16.99 -13.50
N VAL A 23 11.34 -16.47 -12.42
CA VAL A 23 11.41 -17.08 -11.09
C VAL A 23 10.27 -18.07 -10.80
N SER A 24 9.41 -18.34 -11.78
CA SER A 24 8.28 -19.25 -11.63
C SER A 24 8.72 -20.69 -11.39
N GLU A 25 8.08 -21.36 -10.43
CA GLU A 25 8.32 -22.77 -10.12
C GLU A 25 7.91 -23.71 -11.25
N ASN A 26 6.95 -23.29 -12.07
CA ASN A 26 6.52 -24.05 -13.23
C ASN A 26 6.19 -23.14 -14.41
N ARG A 27 7.24 -22.76 -15.14
CA ARG A 27 7.18 -21.91 -16.33
C ARG A 27 6.23 -22.39 -17.43
N LYS A 28 5.92 -23.69 -17.48
CA LYS A 28 4.99 -24.29 -18.46
C LYS A 28 3.52 -24.02 -18.10
N ARG A 29 3.22 -23.72 -16.83
CA ARG A 29 1.86 -23.49 -16.30
C ARG A 29 1.57 -21.99 -16.13
N PHE A 30 1.85 -21.18 -17.15
CA PHE A 30 1.51 -19.76 -17.09
C PHE A 30 -0.02 -19.57 -17.07
N PRO A 31 -0.59 -18.81 -16.10
CA PRO A 31 -2.03 -18.73 -15.90
C PRO A 31 -2.69 -17.70 -16.85
N TRP A 32 -2.70 -17.97 -18.16
CA TRP A 32 -3.16 -17.05 -19.21
C TRP A 32 -4.54 -16.41 -18.96
N LYS A 33 -5.53 -17.22 -18.58
CA LYS A 33 -6.90 -16.72 -18.31
C LYS A 33 -6.93 -15.74 -17.14
N LEU A 34 -6.19 -16.04 -16.07
CA LEU A 34 -6.07 -15.18 -14.90
C LEU A 34 -5.26 -13.93 -15.23
N ALA A 35 -4.18 -14.04 -16.00
CA ALA A 35 -3.37 -12.90 -16.41
C ALA A 35 -4.17 -11.87 -17.19
N ILE A 36 -4.87 -12.31 -18.23
CA ILE A 36 -5.72 -11.43 -19.02
C ILE A 36 -6.88 -10.89 -18.16
N GLY A 37 -7.54 -11.75 -17.38
CA GLY A 37 -8.64 -11.36 -16.50
C GLY A 37 -8.24 -10.32 -15.45
N ALA A 38 -7.11 -10.52 -14.77
CA ALA A 38 -6.61 -9.61 -13.74
C ALA A 38 -6.18 -8.25 -14.33
N VAL A 39 -5.55 -8.23 -15.50
CA VAL A 39 -5.22 -6.98 -16.19
C VAL A 39 -6.49 -6.24 -16.62
N ILE A 40 -7.48 -6.95 -17.19
CA ILE A 40 -8.78 -6.37 -17.55
C ILE A 40 -9.49 -5.81 -16.33
N VAL A 41 -9.49 -6.52 -15.19
CA VAL A 41 -10.09 -6.05 -13.94
C VAL A 41 -9.39 -4.79 -13.45
N GLN A 42 -8.07 -4.74 -13.45
CA GLN A 42 -7.32 -3.53 -13.04
C GLN A 42 -7.64 -2.33 -13.94
N VAL A 43 -7.57 -2.51 -15.25
CA VAL A 43 -7.90 -1.44 -16.22
C VAL A 43 -9.36 -1.03 -16.07
N GLY A 44 -10.27 -1.99 -15.93
CA GLY A 44 -11.69 -1.74 -15.72
C GLY A 44 -11.97 -0.98 -14.43
N LEU A 45 -11.30 -1.32 -13.32
CA LEU A 45 -11.42 -0.59 -12.05
C LEU A 45 -10.93 0.86 -12.18
N VAL A 46 -9.76 1.08 -12.81
CA VAL A 46 -9.24 2.44 -13.03
C VAL A 46 -10.20 3.25 -13.90
N LEU A 47 -10.68 2.68 -15.01
CA LEU A 47 -11.62 3.35 -15.90
C LEU A 47 -12.97 3.62 -15.23
N LEU A 48 -13.46 2.71 -14.39
CA LEU A 48 -14.69 2.89 -13.63
C LEU A 48 -14.54 4.02 -12.62
N LEU A 49 -13.43 4.04 -11.87
CA LEU A 49 -13.18 5.00 -10.79
C LEU A 49 -12.89 6.41 -11.32
N PHE A 50 -12.07 6.53 -12.38
CA PHE A 50 -11.64 7.83 -12.92
C PHE A 50 -12.34 8.24 -14.21
N GLY A 51 -13.04 7.35 -14.91
CA GLY A 51 -13.73 7.67 -16.17
C GLY A 51 -15.18 8.10 -16.01
N LEU A 52 -15.85 7.71 -14.91
CA LEU A 52 -17.24 8.06 -14.66
C LEU A 52 -17.34 9.28 -13.72
N PRO A 53 -18.05 10.36 -14.10
CA PRO A 53 -18.22 11.54 -13.25
C PRO A 53 -18.82 11.22 -11.87
N GLN A 54 -19.73 10.25 -11.80
CA GLN A 54 -20.33 9.79 -10.53
C GLN A 54 -19.29 9.10 -9.64
N ALA A 55 -18.38 8.31 -10.22
CA ALA A 55 -17.32 7.65 -9.46
C ALA A 55 -16.27 8.65 -8.98
N GLN A 56 -15.93 9.67 -9.80
CA GLN A 56 -15.10 10.78 -9.36
C GLN A 56 -15.75 11.58 -8.21
N ALA A 57 -17.08 11.74 -8.21
CA ALA A 57 -17.79 12.35 -7.10
C ALA A 57 -17.71 11.49 -5.82
N LEU A 58 -17.81 10.16 -5.94
CA LEU A 58 -17.57 9.24 -4.84
C LEU A 58 -16.14 9.35 -4.29
N LEU A 59 -15.14 9.40 -5.17
CA LEU A 59 -13.73 9.57 -4.79
C LEU A 59 -13.47 10.91 -4.08
N ARG A 60 -14.13 12.00 -4.50
CA ARG A 60 -14.11 13.26 -3.76
C ARG A 60 -14.75 13.12 -2.38
N GLY A 61 -15.82 12.35 -2.26
CA GLY A 61 -16.43 12.00 -0.98
C GLY A 61 -15.47 11.21 -0.07
N VAL A 62 -14.67 10.30 -0.64
CA VAL A 62 -13.60 9.59 0.09
C VAL A 62 -12.55 10.58 0.60
N ASN A 63 -12.07 11.51 -0.23
CA ASN A 63 -11.12 12.53 0.21
C ASN A 63 -11.70 13.34 1.39
N GLY A 64 -12.95 13.81 1.28
CA GLY A 64 -13.60 14.54 2.37
C GLY A 64 -13.78 13.70 3.64
N ALA A 65 -14.03 12.40 3.53
CA ALA A 65 -14.10 11.50 4.67
C ALA A 65 -12.73 11.30 5.34
N VAL A 66 -11.66 11.16 4.55
CA VAL A 66 -10.27 11.05 5.01
C VAL A 66 -9.82 12.36 5.69
N GLU A 67 -10.14 13.50 5.10
CA GLU A 67 -9.89 14.83 5.68
C GLU A 67 -10.63 15.01 7.01
N GLY A 68 -11.93 14.67 7.05
CA GLY A 68 -12.74 14.73 8.27
C GLY A 68 -12.23 13.81 9.38
N LEU A 69 -11.78 12.61 9.01
CA LEU A 69 -11.16 11.65 9.94
C LEU A 69 -9.81 12.18 10.45
N SER A 70 -8.97 12.73 9.57
CA SER A 70 -7.70 13.34 9.92
C SER A 70 -7.90 14.53 10.85
N ALA A 71 -8.87 15.41 10.57
CA ALA A 71 -9.21 16.56 11.41
C ALA A 71 -9.76 16.14 12.79
N SER A 72 -10.59 15.09 12.83
CA SER A 72 -11.11 14.55 14.10
C SER A 72 -10.01 13.92 14.93
N THR A 73 -9.11 13.15 14.30
CA THR A 73 -7.93 12.58 14.95
C THR A 73 -7.03 13.68 15.49
N GLN A 74 -6.81 14.72 14.70
CA GLN A 74 -6.02 15.88 15.06
C GLN A 74 -6.57 16.58 16.31
N ALA A 75 -7.89 16.75 16.42
CA ALA A 75 -8.51 17.33 17.62
C ALA A 75 -8.25 16.49 18.88
N GLY A 76 -8.42 15.16 18.80
CA GLY A 76 -8.11 14.25 19.91
C GLY A 76 -6.63 14.22 20.27
N THR A 77 -5.76 14.33 19.27
CA THR A 77 -4.31 14.31 19.46
C THR A 77 -3.80 15.62 20.07
N MET A 78 -4.35 16.76 19.65
CA MET A 78 -4.07 18.07 20.26
C MET A 78 -4.52 18.14 21.72
N PHE A 79 -5.62 17.47 22.07
CA PHE A 79 -6.05 17.38 23.46
C PHE A 79 -4.99 16.68 24.36
N ILE A 80 -4.34 15.64 23.85
CA ILE A 80 -3.32 14.88 24.62
C ILE A 80 -1.93 15.53 24.56
N PHE A 81 -1.49 15.96 23.38
CA PHE A 81 -0.10 16.38 23.13
C PHE A 81 0.08 17.88 22.89
N GLY A 82 -1.01 18.66 22.85
CA GLY A 82 -0.98 20.12 22.71
C GLY A 82 -0.28 20.60 21.44
N PHE A 83 0.66 21.54 21.61
CA PHE A 83 1.40 22.16 20.50
C PHE A 83 2.26 21.17 19.70
N LEU A 84 2.69 20.05 20.31
CA LEU A 84 3.48 19.01 19.63
C LEU A 84 2.68 18.30 18.53
N ALA A 85 1.37 18.23 18.70
CA ALA A 85 0.48 17.66 17.71
C ALA A 85 0.02 18.70 16.69
N GLY A 86 0.49 19.95 16.70
CA GLY A 86 0.00 21.00 15.80
C GLY A 86 -0.96 22.00 16.41
N GLY A 87 -1.10 22.01 17.74
CA GLY A 87 -1.72 23.12 18.44
C GLY A 87 -0.91 24.41 18.32
N GLU A 88 -1.46 25.46 18.93
CA GLU A 88 -0.84 26.79 18.98
C GLU A 88 0.58 26.71 19.56
N GLN A 89 1.54 27.27 18.83
CA GLN A 89 2.95 27.20 19.23
C GLN A 89 3.23 28.22 20.34
N PRO A 90 3.82 27.80 21.48
CA PRO A 90 4.11 28.72 22.58
C PRO A 90 5.32 29.64 22.31
N TYR A 91 5.89 29.57 21.11
CA TYR A 91 7.06 30.32 20.66
C TYR A 91 6.94 30.71 19.18
N PRO A 92 7.62 31.78 18.74
CA PRO A 92 7.61 32.19 17.34
C PRO A 92 8.25 31.12 16.45
N VAL A 93 7.53 30.70 15.40
CA VAL A 93 7.98 29.68 14.46
C VAL A 93 8.73 30.35 13.31
N SER A 94 10.03 30.09 13.21
CA SER A 94 10.86 30.59 12.10
C SER A 94 10.77 29.74 10.84
N ASN A 95 10.35 28.47 10.96
CA ASN A 95 10.23 27.54 9.84
C ASN A 95 9.01 26.62 10.01
N ALA A 96 7.91 26.96 9.36
CA ALA A 96 6.65 26.22 9.46
C ALA A 96 6.77 24.75 9.03
N GLY A 97 7.70 24.43 8.12
CA GLY A 97 7.94 23.06 7.64
C GLY A 97 8.49 22.10 8.71
N LEU A 98 9.10 22.61 9.79
CA LEU A 98 9.58 21.80 10.93
C LEU A 98 8.46 21.44 11.92
N GLY A 99 7.26 21.98 11.76
CA GLY A 99 6.12 21.74 12.65
C GLY A 99 5.42 20.38 12.45
N PHE A 100 5.79 19.62 11.42
CA PHE A 100 5.25 18.28 11.17
C PHE A 100 6.04 17.23 11.94
N ILE A 101 5.51 16.80 13.10
CA ILE A 101 6.10 15.72 13.88
C ILE A 101 5.37 14.41 13.56
N PHE A 102 6.01 13.53 12.80
CA PHE A 102 5.43 12.24 12.37
C PHE A 102 4.77 11.46 13.52
N ALA A 103 5.45 11.35 14.66
CA ALA A 103 4.96 10.62 15.83
C ALA A 103 3.63 11.16 16.38
N PHE A 104 3.38 12.46 16.27
CA PHE A 104 2.16 13.11 16.77
C PHE A 104 1.16 13.46 15.67
N ARG A 105 1.49 13.30 14.39
CA ARG A 105 0.59 13.60 13.28
C ARG A 105 0.09 12.35 12.56
N VAL A 106 0.92 11.31 12.51
CA VAL A 106 0.66 10.11 11.71
C VAL A 106 0.30 8.91 12.58
N LEU A 107 1.08 8.62 13.63
CA LEU A 107 0.81 7.46 14.48
C LEU A 107 -0.59 7.49 15.13
N PRO A 108 -1.13 8.63 15.60
CA PRO A 108 -2.48 8.71 16.17
C PRO A 108 -3.59 8.39 15.17
N VAL A 109 -3.37 8.64 13.87
CA VAL A 109 -4.31 8.27 12.80
C VAL A 109 -4.48 6.76 12.73
N ILE A 110 -3.40 6.00 12.93
CA ILE A 110 -3.45 4.53 12.97
C ILE A 110 -4.39 4.06 14.07
N LEU A 111 -4.32 4.65 15.27
CA LEU A 111 -5.17 4.29 16.41
C LEU A 111 -6.65 4.50 16.08
N VAL A 112 -7.00 5.68 15.56
CA VAL A 112 -8.40 6.02 15.24
C VAL A 112 -8.93 5.15 14.10
N VAL A 113 -8.13 4.87 13.07
CA VAL A 113 -8.57 4.01 11.96
C VAL A 113 -8.73 2.56 12.41
N CYS A 114 -7.86 2.03 13.27
CA CYS A 114 -8.02 0.67 13.80
C CYS A 114 -9.28 0.56 14.67
N ALA A 115 -9.55 1.56 15.51
CA ALA A 115 -10.79 1.65 16.29
C ALA A 115 -12.04 1.73 15.40
N LEU A 116 -12.00 2.57 14.36
CA LEU A 116 -13.08 2.72 13.38
C LEU A 116 -13.28 1.45 12.56
N SER A 117 -12.21 0.78 12.14
CA SER A 117 -12.28 -0.47 11.37
C SER A 117 -12.91 -1.59 12.20
N ALA A 118 -12.51 -1.73 13.47
CA ALA A 118 -13.13 -2.65 14.41
C ALA A 118 -14.64 -2.36 14.59
N LEU A 119 -15.01 -1.08 14.72
CA LEU A 119 -16.40 -0.65 14.83
C LEU A 119 -17.23 -0.95 13.56
N LEU A 120 -16.70 -0.62 12.38
CA LEU A 120 -17.35 -0.89 11.10
C LEU A 120 -17.45 -2.39 10.81
N TRP A 121 -16.51 -3.18 11.33
CA TRP A 121 -16.62 -4.64 11.32
C TRP A 121 -17.74 -5.14 12.23
N HIS A 122 -17.82 -4.62 13.47
CA HIS A 122 -18.91 -4.94 14.40
C HIS A 122 -20.30 -4.61 13.81
N TRP A 123 -20.41 -3.48 13.09
CA TRP A 123 -21.63 -3.10 12.35
C TRP A 123 -21.82 -3.85 11.04
N LYS A 124 -20.93 -4.80 10.71
CA LYS A 124 -20.94 -5.64 9.51
C LYS A 124 -20.71 -4.88 8.20
N ILE A 125 -20.44 -3.57 8.21
CA ILE A 125 -20.22 -2.77 7.00
C ILE A 125 -18.99 -3.28 6.24
N LEU A 126 -17.85 -3.42 6.93
CA LEU A 126 -16.63 -3.95 6.31
C LEU A 126 -16.77 -5.42 5.92
N LYS A 127 -17.53 -6.20 6.70
CA LYS A 127 -17.80 -7.62 6.39
C LYS A 127 -18.55 -7.76 5.06
N TRP A 128 -19.59 -6.96 4.85
CA TRP A 128 -20.34 -6.95 3.59
C TRP A 128 -19.47 -6.48 2.41
N ALA A 129 -18.65 -5.45 2.61
CA ALA A 129 -17.72 -5.01 1.58
C ALA A 129 -16.71 -6.12 1.20
N ALA A 130 -16.07 -6.74 2.19
CA ALA A 130 -15.11 -7.83 1.96
C ALA A 130 -15.76 -9.04 1.27
N GLN A 131 -16.99 -9.40 1.63
CA GLN A 131 -17.73 -10.47 0.96
C GLN A 131 -18.08 -10.11 -0.49
N GLY A 132 -18.46 -8.86 -0.76
CA GLY A 132 -18.71 -8.36 -2.11
C GLY A 132 -17.47 -8.45 -3.01
N PHE A 133 -16.33 -7.93 -2.55
CA PHE A 133 -15.06 -8.04 -3.27
C PHE A 133 -14.60 -9.51 -3.38
N GLY A 134 -14.78 -10.31 -2.34
CA GLY A 134 -14.47 -11.73 -2.35
C GLY A 134 -15.26 -12.47 -3.43
N PHE A 135 -16.56 -12.20 -3.56
CA PHE A 135 -17.39 -12.74 -4.64
C PHE A 135 -16.89 -12.31 -6.03
N VAL A 136 -16.54 -11.03 -6.20
CA VAL A 136 -15.96 -10.53 -7.46
C VAL A 136 -14.68 -11.30 -7.79
N PHE A 137 -13.76 -11.46 -6.83
CA PHE A 137 -12.51 -12.17 -7.06
C PHE A 137 -12.69 -13.68 -7.30
N GLN A 138 -13.68 -14.32 -6.67
CA GLN A 138 -14.04 -15.71 -7.02
C GLN A 138 -14.46 -15.82 -8.48
N LYS A 139 -15.31 -14.90 -8.96
CA LYS A 139 -15.83 -14.92 -10.34
C LYS A 139 -14.81 -14.49 -11.38
N THR A 140 -13.98 -13.48 -11.10
CA THR A 140 -13.06 -12.90 -12.09
C THR A 140 -11.66 -13.52 -12.05
N LEU A 141 -11.17 -13.88 -10.87
CA LEU A 141 -9.80 -14.40 -10.67
C LEU A 141 -9.77 -15.92 -10.41
N GLY A 142 -10.94 -16.57 -10.26
CA GLY A 142 -11.02 -18.01 -10.01
C GLY A 142 -10.48 -18.43 -8.64
N LEU A 143 -10.54 -17.53 -7.64
CA LEU A 143 -10.12 -17.82 -6.28
C LEU A 143 -11.15 -18.70 -5.55
N ARG A 144 -10.66 -19.50 -4.59
CA ARG A 144 -11.53 -20.23 -3.64
C ARG A 144 -12.11 -19.28 -2.61
N GLY A 145 -13.23 -19.66 -2.00
CA GLY A 145 -14.00 -18.84 -1.05
C GLY A 145 -13.15 -18.14 0.02
N PRO A 146 -12.44 -18.90 0.89
CA PRO A 146 -11.64 -18.30 1.94
C PRO A 146 -10.48 -17.44 1.42
N PRO A 147 -9.60 -17.89 0.50
CA PRO A 147 -8.54 -17.04 -0.04
C PRO A 147 -9.07 -15.76 -0.72
N ALA A 148 -10.23 -15.82 -1.38
CA ALA A 148 -10.86 -14.66 -1.98
C ALA A 148 -11.33 -13.65 -0.93
N LEU A 149 -11.94 -14.12 0.16
CA LEU A 149 -12.35 -13.27 1.28
C LEU A 149 -11.15 -12.63 1.97
N ALA A 150 -10.08 -13.39 2.21
CA ALA A 150 -8.86 -12.85 2.81
C ALA A 150 -8.18 -11.81 1.90
N THR A 151 -8.12 -12.08 0.60
CA THR A 151 -7.63 -11.13 -0.42
C THR A 151 -8.46 -9.84 -0.40
N ALA A 152 -9.78 -9.95 -0.34
CA ALA A 152 -10.69 -8.81 -0.27
C ALA A 152 -10.57 -8.02 1.05
N ALA A 153 -10.45 -8.72 2.18
CA ALA A 153 -10.26 -8.07 3.49
C ALA A 153 -8.93 -7.32 3.56
N THR A 154 -7.88 -7.85 2.92
CA THR A 154 -6.54 -7.24 2.90
C THR A 154 -6.54 -5.84 2.29
N ILE A 155 -7.42 -5.54 1.32
CA ILE A 155 -7.57 -4.20 0.72
C ILE A 155 -7.85 -3.12 1.78
N PHE A 156 -8.62 -3.47 2.81
CA PHE A 156 -9.07 -2.55 3.83
C PHE A 156 -8.28 -2.68 5.13
N MET A 157 -7.86 -3.88 5.48
CA MET A 157 -7.33 -4.22 6.80
C MET A 157 -5.82 -4.51 6.79
N GLY A 158 -5.22 -4.63 5.60
CA GLY A 158 -3.79 -4.87 5.44
C GLY A 158 -3.35 -6.31 5.70
N GLN A 159 -2.03 -6.52 5.65
CA GLN A 159 -1.41 -7.84 5.59
C GLN A 159 -1.61 -8.74 6.82
N VAL A 160 -1.69 -8.16 8.02
CA VAL A 160 -1.83 -8.94 9.26
C VAL A 160 -3.30 -9.28 9.52
N GLU A 161 -4.19 -8.33 9.30
CA GLU A 161 -5.61 -8.45 9.65
C GLU A 161 -6.42 -9.22 8.59
N GLY A 162 -6.07 -9.09 7.31
CA GLY A 162 -6.78 -9.75 6.21
C GLY A 162 -6.85 -11.29 6.35
N PRO A 163 -5.73 -12.01 6.56
CA PRO A 163 -5.73 -13.46 6.72
C PRO A 163 -6.38 -13.96 8.02
N ILE A 164 -6.52 -13.11 9.06
CA ILE A 164 -7.12 -13.51 10.34
C ILE A 164 -8.58 -13.95 10.16
N PHE A 165 -9.31 -13.39 9.20
CA PHE A 165 -10.71 -13.76 8.93
C PHE A 165 -10.88 -15.17 8.39
N ILE A 166 -9.80 -15.78 7.92
CA ILE A 166 -9.80 -17.16 7.46
C ILE A 166 -8.89 -18.04 8.32
N ARG A 167 -8.61 -17.63 9.57
CA ARG A 167 -7.68 -18.34 10.47
C ARG A 167 -7.97 -19.83 10.57
N ALA A 168 -9.24 -20.22 10.65
CA ALA A 168 -9.68 -21.62 10.71
C ALA A 168 -9.45 -22.44 9.42
N TYR A 169 -9.00 -21.78 8.36
CA TYR A 169 -8.75 -22.34 7.04
C TYR A 169 -7.29 -22.21 6.59
N LEU A 170 -6.43 -21.49 7.34
CA LEU A 170 -5.03 -21.26 6.96
C LEU A 170 -4.23 -22.57 6.83
N ASP A 171 -4.54 -23.55 7.67
CA ASP A 171 -3.94 -24.90 7.66
C ASP A 171 -4.41 -25.78 6.48
N LYS A 172 -5.51 -25.38 5.81
CA LYS A 172 -6.09 -26.07 4.65
C LYS A 172 -5.72 -25.42 3.32
N LEU A 173 -4.99 -24.31 3.36
CA LEU A 173 -4.56 -23.62 2.15
C LEU A 173 -3.48 -24.43 1.44
N SER A 174 -3.57 -24.45 0.11
CA SER A 174 -2.45 -24.95 -0.67
C SER A 174 -1.25 -24.01 -0.59
N ARG A 175 -0.09 -24.51 -1.03
CA ARG A 175 1.11 -23.68 -1.10
C ARG A 175 0.94 -22.48 -2.03
N SER A 176 0.23 -22.65 -3.15
CA SER A 176 -0.08 -21.55 -4.08
C SER A 176 -1.00 -20.51 -3.46
N GLU A 177 -2.00 -20.96 -2.69
CA GLU A 177 -2.92 -20.07 -1.97
C GLU A 177 -2.23 -19.31 -0.84
N LEU A 178 -1.39 -19.99 -0.06
CA LEU A 178 -0.64 -19.36 1.02
C LEU A 178 0.35 -18.32 0.48
N PHE A 179 1.11 -18.66 -0.57
CA PHE A 179 2.00 -17.70 -1.23
C PHE A 179 1.24 -16.51 -1.79
N MET A 180 0.06 -16.76 -2.38
CA MET A 180 -0.81 -15.70 -2.89
C MET A 180 -1.27 -14.75 -1.79
N LEU A 181 -1.70 -15.24 -0.64
CA LEU A 181 -2.09 -14.37 0.47
C LEU A 181 -0.93 -13.53 1.01
N ILE A 182 0.27 -14.11 1.10
CA ILE A 182 1.48 -13.36 1.47
C ILE A 182 1.75 -12.26 0.45
N ALA A 183 1.81 -12.60 -0.84
CA ALA A 183 2.10 -11.66 -1.91
C ALA A 183 1.04 -10.53 -2.01
N VAL A 184 -0.25 -10.86 -1.87
CA VAL A 184 -1.34 -9.87 -1.82
C VAL A 184 -1.23 -8.99 -0.57
N GLY A 185 -0.92 -9.58 0.58
CA GLY A 185 -0.63 -8.84 1.82
C GLY A 185 0.43 -7.76 1.61
N MET A 186 1.53 -8.14 0.97
CA MET A 186 2.64 -7.22 0.65
C MET A 186 2.30 -6.24 -0.47
N ALA A 187 1.42 -6.59 -1.40
CA ALA A 187 1.04 -5.71 -2.51
C ALA A 187 0.09 -4.58 -2.09
N CYS A 188 -0.75 -4.82 -1.08
CA CYS A 188 -1.76 -3.87 -0.61
C CYS A 188 -1.26 -3.02 0.56
N VAL A 189 -2.02 -1.96 0.85
CA VAL A 189 -1.90 -1.16 2.08
C VAL A 189 -3.17 -1.30 2.92
N SER A 190 -3.09 -1.04 4.21
CA SER A 190 -4.26 -0.97 5.08
C SER A 190 -4.98 0.37 4.94
N GLY A 191 -6.27 0.41 5.30
CA GLY A 191 -7.00 1.66 5.44
C GLY A 191 -6.38 2.60 6.48
N SER A 192 -5.75 2.05 7.53
CA SER A 192 -5.08 2.84 8.57
C SER A 192 -3.87 3.60 8.07
N THR A 193 -3.10 2.99 7.18
CA THR A 193 -1.91 3.61 6.57
C THR A 193 -2.27 4.47 5.37
N MET A 194 -3.35 4.15 4.65
CA MET A 194 -3.87 4.96 3.54
C MET A 194 -4.14 6.41 3.94
N VAL A 195 -4.80 6.65 5.08
CA VAL A 195 -5.08 8.00 5.57
C VAL A 195 -3.78 8.75 5.83
N ALA A 196 -2.80 8.08 6.44
CA ALA A 196 -1.49 8.67 6.69
C ALA A 196 -0.76 9.07 5.39
N TYR A 197 -0.73 8.19 4.39
CA TYR A 197 -0.10 8.50 3.10
C TYR A 197 -0.82 9.63 2.36
N ALA A 198 -2.16 9.67 2.43
CA ALA A 198 -2.95 10.75 1.87
C ALA A 198 -2.60 12.09 2.53
N THR A 199 -2.45 12.13 3.86
CA THR A 199 -2.01 13.32 4.59
C THR A 199 -0.59 13.75 4.21
N ILE A 200 0.33 12.80 4.05
CA ILE A 200 1.72 13.10 3.62
C ILE A 200 1.75 13.69 2.20
N LEU A 201 0.87 13.20 1.31
CA LEU A 201 0.85 13.60 -0.10
C LEU A 201 -0.09 14.77 -0.42
N ALA A 202 -0.84 15.28 0.56
CA ALA A 202 -1.89 16.27 0.34
C ALA A 202 -1.42 17.52 -0.40
N ASP A 203 -0.18 17.97 -0.12
CA ASP A 203 0.39 19.18 -0.71
C ASP A 203 1.06 18.96 -2.08
N VAL A 204 1.32 17.71 -2.47
CA VAL A 204 2.10 17.37 -3.69
C VAL A 204 1.32 16.59 -4.74
N LEU A 205 0.17 16.02 -4.37
CA LEU A 205 -0.66 15.22 -5.26
C LEU A 205 -2.15 15.58 -5.08
N PRO A 206 -2.79 16.17 -6.09
CA PRO A 206 -4.23 16.38 -6.08
C PRO A 206 -4.98 15.06 -5.89
N ASN A 207 -6.00 15.05 -5.03
CA ASN A 207 -6.79 13.86 -4.73
C ASN A 207 -5.95 12.66 -4.23
N ALA A 208 -4.93 12.91 -3.40
CA ALA A 208 -4.04 11.88 -2.89
C ALA A 208 -4.79 10.67 -2.31
N ALA A 209 -5.83 10.86 -1.50
CA ALA A 209 -6.56 9.75 -0.90
C ALA A 209 -7.26 8.88 -1.94
N ALA A 210 -7.82 9.47 -3.00
CA ALA A 210 -8.40 8.74 -4.12
C ALA A 210 -7.36 7.90 -4.88
N HIS A 211 -6.16 8.43 -5.09
CA HIS A 211 -5.06 7.69 -5.71
C HIS A 211 -4.59 6.53 -4.84
N VAL A 212 -4.36 6.75 -3.54
CA VAL A 212 -3.93 5.70 -2.60
C VAL A 212 -5.01 4.62 -2.43
N LEU A 213 -6.29 5.01 -2.34
CA LEU A 213 -7.41 4.05 -2.32
C LEU A 213 -7.45 3.22 -3.60
N THR A 214 -7.34 3.86 -4.75
CA THR A 214 -7.36 3.15 -6.03
C THR A 214 -6.18 2.21 -6.15
N ALA A 215 -4.99 2.64 -5.72
CA ALA A 215 -3.79 1.81 -5.71
C ALA A 215 -4.01 0.54 -4.87
N SER A 216 -4.56 0.66 -3.66
CA SER A 216 -4.88 -0.52 -2.83
C SER A 216 -5.87 -1.48 -3.52
N LEU A 217 -6.92 -0.94 -4.16
CA LEU A 217 -7.93 -1.75 -4.85
C LEU A 217 -7.37 -2.53 -6.05
N ILE A 218 -6.52 -1.90 -6.86
CA ILE A 218 -5.92 -2.56 -8.04
C ILE A 218 -4.74 -3.47 -7.67
N SER A 219 -4.08 -3.23 -6.53
CA SER A 219 -3.00 -4.08 -6.01
C SER A 219 -3.47 -5.48 -5.65
N ALA A 220 -4.72 -5.68 -5.23
CA ALA A 220 -5.25 -7.00 -4.93
C ALA A 220 -5.25 -7.95 -6.15
N PRO A 221 -5.92 -7.63 -7.29
CA PRO A 221 -5.85 -8.47 -8.49
C PRO A 221 -4.43 -8.53 -9.08
N ALA A 222 -3.61 -7.47 -8.96
CA ALA A 222 -2.21 -7.50 -9.38
C ALA A 222 -1.39 -8.50 -8.56
N GLY A 223 -1.51 -8.47 -7.23
CA GLY A 223 -0.83 -9.39 -6.32
C GLY A 223 -1.24 -10.84 -6.56
N VAL A 224 -2.53 -11.10 -6.78
CA VAL A 224 -3.03 -12.43 -7.17
C VAL A 224 -2.39 -12.90 -8.47
N LEU A 225 -2.30 -12.03 -9.48
CA LEU A 225 -1.66 -12.34 -10.75
C LEU A 225 -0.18 -12.69 -10.57
N LEU A 226 0.60 -11.80 -9.96
CA LEU A 226 2.04 -12.03 -9.79
C LEU A 226 2.30 -13.29 -8.96
N ALA A 227 1.51 -13.51 -7.90
CA ALA A 227 1.61 -14.72 -7.09
C ALA A 227 1.35 -16.00 -7.89
N ARG A 228 0.32 -16.02 -8.74
CA ARG A 228 -0.04 -17.19 -9.55
C ARG A 228 0.90 -17.40 -10.73
N VAL A 229 1.64 -16.38 -11.15
CA VAL A 229 2.74 -16.54 -12.12
C VAL A 229 3.94 -17.21 -11.44
N ILE A 230 4.32 -16.77 -10.23
CA ILE A 230 5.48 -17.30 -9.51
C ILE A 230 5.21 -18.72 -8.98
N VAL A 231 4.07 -18.92 -8.32
CA VAL A 231 3.62 -20.21 -7.76
C VAL A 231 2.26 -20.57 -8.36
N PRO A 232 2.23 -21.19 -9.56
CA PRO A 232 1.00 -21.61 -10.21
C PRO A 232 0.19 -22.60 -9.35
N SER A 233 -1.14 -22.46 -9.36
CA SER A 233 -2.04 -23.37 -8.64
C SER A 233 -2.07 -24.77 -9.27
N ASP A 234 -2.24 -25.80 -8.44
CA ASP A 234 -2.44 -27.16 -8.92
C ASP A 234 -3.89 -27.34 -9.43
N PRO A 235 -4.12 -27.83 -10.67
CA PRO A 235 -5.45 -28.19 -11.15
C PRO A 235 -6.19 -29.22 -10.28
N MET A 236 -5.47 -30.02 -9.48
CA MET A 236 -6.06 -31.00 -8.56
C MET A 236 -6.56 -30.38 -7.25
N GLU A 237 -6.24 -29.12 -6.96
CA GLU A 237 -6.84 -28.38 -5.85
C GLU A 237 -8.32 -28.11 -6.16
N LYS A 238 -9.19 -28.99 -5.67
CA LYS A 238 -10.63 -28.80 -5.81
C LYS A 238 -11.06 -27.54 -5.07
N SER A 239 -11.83 -26.70 -5.76
CA SER A 239 -12.70 -25.71 -5.13
C SER A 239 -13.75 -26.45 -4.30
N SER A 240 -13.44 -26.72 -3.03
CA SER A 240 -14.49 -27.03 -2.08
C SER A 240 -15.25 -25.73 -1.78
N ASP A 241 -16.57 -25.74 -2.00
CA ASP A 241 -17.46 -24.73 -1.41
C ASP A 241 -17.33 -24.88 0.11
N LEU A 242 -16.51 -24.02 0.71
CA LEU A 242 -16.36 -23.96 2.15
C LEU A 242 -17.25 -22.84 2.66
N ASP A 243 -18.16 -23.24 3.53
CA ASP A 243 -19.09 -22.36 4.21
C ASP A 243 -18.29 -21.29 4.97
N LEU A 244 -18.49 -20.01 4.62
CA LEU A 244 -17.76 -18.86 5.18
C LEU A 244 -18.15 -18.56 6.64
N ALA A 245 -18.80 -19.50 7.33
CA ALA A 245 -19.05 -19.47 8.76
C ALA A 245 -17.76 -19.79 9.55
N ALA A 246 -16.71 -18.98 9.36
CA ALA A 246 -15.54 -19.01 10.24
C ALA A 246 -15.82 -18.10 11.45
N ASP A 247 -15.42 -18.57 12.63
CA ASP A 247 -15.42 -17.85 13.92
C ASP A 247 -15.11 -16.35 13.72
N ASP A 248 -16.17 -15.54 13.81
CA ASP A 248 -16.08 -14.10 13.61
C ASP A 248 -15.26 -13.52 14.77
N LYS A 249 -14.42 -12.51 14.52
CA LYS A 249 -13.97 -11.62 15.59
C LYS A 249 -15.24 -10.97 16.15
N THR A 250 -15.82 -11.54 17.20
CA THR A 250 -17.04 -11.03 17.81
C THR A 250 -16.67 -9.98 18.83
N TYR A 251 -17.16 -8.76 18.60
CA TYR A 251 -17.13 -7.69 19.58
C TYR A 251 -18.44 -7.71 20.37
N GLY A 252 -18.36 -7.60 21.69
CA GLY A 252 -19.53 -7.67 22.57
C GLY A 252 -20.43 -6.44 22.48
N SER A 253 -19.88 -5.29 22.05
CA SER A 253 -20.61 -4.03 21.81
C SER A 253 -19.81 -3.09 20.91
N SER A 254 -20.42 -1.99 20.46
CA SER A 254 -19.73 -0.92 19.75
C SER A 254 -18.55 -0.34 20.55
N ILE A 255 -18.71 -0.17 21.87
CA ILE A 255 -17.63 0.35 22.73
C ILE A 255 -16.52 -0.70 22.87
N ASP A 256 -16.87 -1.97 23.04
CA ASP A 256 -15.88 -3.07 23.06
C ASP A 256 -15.07 -3.11 21.77
N ALA A 257 -15.72 -2.93 20.61
CA ALA A 257 -15.05 -2.83 19.32
C ALA A 257 -14.05 -1.68 19.25
N VAL A 258 -14.47 -0.48 19.68
CA VAL A 258 -13.60 0.71 19.71
C VAL A 258 -12.40 0.50 20.64
N MET A 259 -12.62 -0.04 21.85
CA MET A 259 -11.54 -0.24 22.83
C MET A 259 -10.51 -1.28 22.37
N LYS A 260 -10.98 -2.43 21.86
CA LYS A 260 -10.10 -3.46 21.30
C LYS A 260 -9.37 -2.95 20.05
N GLY A 261 -10.07 -2.30 19.13
CA GLY A 261 -9.46 -1.71 17.94
C GLY A 261 -8.43 -0.62 18.26
N THR A 262 -8.65 0.17 19.31
CA THR A 262 -7.66 1.15 19.80
C THR A 262 -6.40 0.45 20.33
N THR A 263 -6.56 -0.67 21.03
CA THR A 263 -5.45 -1.46 21.58
C THR A 263 -4.63 -2.11 20.47
N ASP A 264 -5.30 -2.72 19.50
CA ASP A 264 -4.67 -3.26 18.28
C ASP A 264 -3.90 -2.14 17.54
N GLY A 265 -4.53 -0.97 17.37
CA GLY A 265 -3.92 0.20 16.74
C GLY A 265 -2.71 0.75 17.49
N LEU A 266 -2.71 0.73 18.83
CA LEU A 266 -1.57 1.13 19.65
C LEU A 266 -0.36 0.22 19.39
N GLN A 267 -0.57 -1.10 19.36
CA GLN A 267 0.52 -2.04 19.09
C GLN A 267 1.08 -1.84 17.67
N ILE A 268 0.21 -1.63 16.68
CA ILE A 268 0.62 -1.32 15.30
C ILE A 268 1.44 -0.03 15.27
N ALA A 269 0.95 1.05 15.88
CA ALA A 269 1.63 2.34 15.89
C ALA A 269 3.01 2.29 16.56
N LEU A 270 3.13 1.57 17.68
CA LEU A 270 4.41 1.36 18.36
C LEU A 270 5.38 0.56 17.48
N ASN A 271 4.91 -0.51 16.84
CA ASN A 271 5.72 -1.30 15.94
C ASN A 271 6.21 -0.48 14.75
N VAL A 272 5.33 0.31 14.12
CA VAL A 272 5.68 1.21 13.01
C VAL A 272 6.71 2.24 13.47
N GLY A 273 6.48 2.92 14.59
CA GLY A 273 7.40 3.93 15.13
C GLY A 273 8.77 3.35 15.44
N ALA A 274 8.82 2.21 16.14
CA ALA A 274 10.08 1.54 16.50
C ALA A 274 10.84 1.07 15.25
N THR A 275 10.14 0.46 14.29
CA THR A 275 10.73 -0.02 13.04
C THR A 275 11.31 1.15 12.24
N LEU A 276 10.57 2.25 12.08
CA LEU A 276 11.07 3.44 11.38
C LEU A 276 12.34 4.02 12.01
N ILE A 277 12.39 4.12 13.35
CA ILE A 277 13.59 4.60 14.06
C ILE A 277 14.79 3.72 13.75
N VAL A 278 14.64 2.39 13.89
CA VAL A 278 15.73 1.43 13.68
C VAL A 278 16.19 1.44 12.23
N PHE A 279 15.28 1.33 11.28
CA PHE A 279 15.62 1.25 9.86
C PHE A 279 16.26 2.56 9.34
N VAL A 280 15.74 3.72 9.72
CA VAL A 280 16.34 5.02 9.33
C VAL A 280 17.75 5.17 9.94
N ALA A 281 17.95 4.76 11.19
CA ALA A 281 19.27 4.79 11.82
C ALA A 281 20.26 3.84 11.13
N LEU A 282 19.84 2.62 10.80
CA LEU A 282 20.66 1.65 10.08
C LEU A 282 21.01 2.13 8.67
N ALA A 283 20.05 2.65 7.90
CA ALA A 283 20.34 3.25 6.60
C ALA A 283 21.33 4.40 6.70
N THR A 284 21.13 5.32 7.66
CA THR A 284 22.05 6.44 7.88
C THR A 284 23.46 5.97 8.22
N MET A 285 23.59 4.89 9.00
CA MET A 285 24.89 4.31 9.33
C MET A 285 25.59 3.71 8.11
N VAL A 286 24.84 3.00 7.25
CA VAL A 286 25.36 2.47 6.00
C VAL A 286 25.73 3.60 5.03
N ASP A 287 24.89 4.62 4.89
CA ASP A 287 25.16 5.78 4.04
C ASP A 287 26.42 6.53 4.48
N LYS A 288 26.66 6.68 5.79
CA LYS A 288 27.92 7.25 6.31
C LYS A 288 29.12 6.37 5.97
N GLY A 289 28.97 5.05 6.04
CA GLY A 289 30.03 4.11 5.64
C GLY A 289 30.34 4.17 4.15
N LEU A 290 29.31 4.24 3.31
CA LEU A 290 29.44 4.38 1.84
C LEU A 290 30.01 5.74 1.45
N GLY A 291 29.61 6.82 2.13
CA GLY A 291 30.09 8.18 1.90
C GLY A 291 31.55 8.40 2.30
N ALA A 292 32.17 7.47 3.04
CA ALA A 292 33.61 7.49 3.31
C ALA A 292 34.45 6.97 2.12
N LEU A 293 33.82 6.31 1.15
CA LEU A 293 34.47 5.89 -0.09
C LEU A 293 34.64 7.09 -1.04
N PRO A 294 35.55 7.01 -2.03
CA PRO A 294 35.70 8.07 -3.03
C PRO A 294 34.40 8.36 -3.76
N ASP A 295 34.15 9.64 -4.00
CA ASP A 295 32.98 10.08 -4.76
C ASP A 295 32.97 9.44 -6.14
N VAL A 296 31.84 8.82 -6.48
CA VAL A 296 31.58 8.32 -7.82
C VAL A 296 30.78 9.38 -8.55
N GLY A 297 31.21 9.85 -9.71
CA GLY A 297 30.47 10.88 -10.47
C GLY A 297 30.27 12.20 -9.71
N GLY A 298 31.22 12.58 -8.84
CA GLY A 298 31.22 13.85 -8.11
C GLY A 298 30.24 13.94 -6.93
N GLN A 299 29.68 12.81 -6.49
CA GLN A 299 28.82 12.74 -5.31
C GLN A 299 29.13 11.51 -4.46
N PRO A 300 28.83 11.55 -3.15
CA PRO A 300 29.02 10.42 -2.25
C PRO A 300 28.10 9.24 -2.63
N LEU A 301 28.49 8.04 -2.19
CA LEU A 301 27.66 6.85 -2.31
C LEU A 301 26.64 6.79 -1.16
N SER A 302 25.44 6.33 -1.46
CA SER A 302 24.37 6.04 -0.49
C SER A 302 23.54 4.84 -0.96
N ILE A 303 22.80 4.22 -0.06
CA ILE A 303 21.84 3.15 -0.36
C ILE A 303 20.86 3.64 -1.43
N ALA A 304 20.25 4.81 -1.22
CA ALA A 304 19.28 5.38 -2.16
C ALA A 304 19.87 5.58 -3.56
N ARG A 305 21.14 5.99 -3.64
CA ARG A 305 21.82 6.17 -4.94
C ARG A 305 22.15 4.84 -5.61
N GLY A 306 22.69 3.87 -4.87
CA GLY A 306 22.98 2.55 -5.39
C GLY A 306 21.73 1.85 -5.91
N LEU A 307 20.65 1.88 -5.11
CA LEU A 307 19.36 1.35 -5.51
C LEU A 307 18.69 2.18 -6.60
N GLY A 308 18.95 3.49 -6.65
CA GLY A 308 18.53 4.35 -7.75
C GLY A 308 19.05 3.88 -9.09
N VAL A 309 20.31 3.48 -9.17
CA VAL A 309 20.87 2.90 -10.40
C VAL A 309 20.25 1.54 -10.71
N VAL A 310 20.06 0.69 -9.71
CA VAL A 310 19.50 -0.67 -9.88
C VAL A 310 18.03 -0.64 -10.32
N PHE A 311 17.23 0.25 -9.74
CA PHE A 311 15.80 0.37 -10.01
C PHE A 311 15.46 1.39 -11.09
N ALA A 312 16.40 2.21 -11.59
CA ALA A 312 16.15 3.13 -12.70
C ALA A 312 15.58 2.44 -13.95
N PRO A 313 16.08 1.27 -14.41
CA PRO A 313 15.49 0.56 -15.54
C PRO A 313 14.04 0.13 -15.27
N LEU A 314 13.73 -0.25 -14.02
CA LEU A 314 12.38 -0.62 -13.62
C LEU A 314 11.47 0.61 -13.60
N ALA A 315 11.90 1.70 -12.97
CA ALA A 315 11.18 2.98 -12.95
C ALA A 315 10.91 3.49 -14.36
N TRP A 316 11.93 3.47 -15.22
CA TRP A 316 11.78 3.78 -16.63
C TRP A 316 10.72 2.88 -17.27
N SER A 317 10.78 1.55 -17.10
CA SER A 317 9.79 0.66 -17.70
C SER A 317 8.32 0.96 -17.30
N MET A 318 8.09 1.60 -16.14
CA MET A 318 6.76 2.03 -15.69
C MET A 318 6.22 3.25 -16.45
N GLY A 319 6.99 3.80 -17.38
CA GLY A 319 6.64 4.99 -18.16
C GLY A 319 7.24 6.28 -17.63
N ILE A 320 8.20 6.25 -16.71
CA ILE A 320 8.88 7.45 -16.17
C ILE A 320 9.98 7.92 -17.15
N PRO A 321 10.15 9.22 -17.40
CA PRO A 321 11.27 9.74 -18.20
C PRO A 321 12.62 9.29 -17.65
N TRP A 322 13.60 9.04 -18.52
CA TRP A 322 14.91 8.54 -18.07
C TRP A 322 15.62 9.49 -17.09
N GLU A 323 15.47 10.80 -17.29
CA GLU A 323 16.04 11.84 -16.43
C GLU A 323 15.52 11.77 -14.98
N GLU A 324 14.26 11.36 -14.81
CA GLU A 324 13.60 11.23 -13.51
C GLU A 324 13.76 9.81 -12.92
N SER A 325 14.16 8.84 -13.75
CA SER A 325 14.20 7.41 -13.38
C SER A 325 15.23 7.09 -12.30
N GLY A 326 16.31 7.86 -12.19
CA GLY A 326 17.29 7.71 -11.11
C GLY A 326 16.70 8.06 -9.74
N THR A 327 15.99 9.19 -9.66
CA THR A 327 15.30 9.65 -8.45
C THR A 327 14.15 8.70 -8.09
N ALA A 328 13.32 8.33 -9.07
CA ALA A 328 12.24 7.37 -8.89
C ALA A 328 12.75 5.99 -8.45
N GLY A 329 13.83 5.49 -9.06
CA GLY A 329 14.49 4.26 -8.65
C GLY A 329 15.00 4.31 -7.21
N GLY A 330 15.52 5.47 -6.78
CA GLY A 330 15.97 5.67 -5.40
C GLY A 330 14.82 5.52 -4.41
N LEU A 331 13.65 6.08 -4.71
CA LEU A 331 12.44 5.92 -3.90
C LEU A 331 11.93 4.48 -3.86
N LEU A 332 11.99 3.74 -4.97
CA LEU A 332 11.68 2.30 -4.99
C LEU A 332 12.63 1.51 -4.08
N GLY A 333 13.92 1.87 -4.10
CA GLY A 333 14.94 1.29 -3.22
C GLY A 333 14.69 1.60 -1.74
N VAL A 334 14.37 2.86 -1.43
CA VAL A 334 14.03 3.29 -0.07
C VAL A 334 12.81 2.53 0.44
N LYS A 335 11.79 2.34 -0.38
CA LYS A 335 10.65 1.49 -0.01
C LYS A 335 11.08 0.06 0.32
N LEU A 336 11.89 -0.56 -0.54
CA LEU A 336 12.27 -1.97 -0.38
C LEU A 336 13.10 -2.22 0.88
N ILE A 337 14.10 -1.36 1.15
CA ILE A 337 15.04 -1.53 2.27
C ILE A 337 14.48 -0.97 3.57
N LEU A 338 13.78 0.16 3.50
CA LEU A 338 13.18 0.81 4.66
C LEU A 338 11.69 0.48 4.67
N THR A 339 10.87 1.47 4.37
CA THR A 339 9.41 1.34 4.36
C THR A 339 8.83 2.27 3.33
N GLU A 340 7.61 1.97 2.91
CA GLU A 340 6.80 2.87 2.10
C GLU A 340 6.52 4.21 2.80
N PHE A 341 6.45 4.26 4.15
CA PHE A 341 6.35 5.53 4.89
C PHE A 341 7.53 6.46 4.61
N THR A 342 8.75 5.95 4.72
CA THR A 342 9.95 6.74 4.41
C THR A 342 9.96 7.18 2.95
N ALA A 343 9.56 6.29 2.04
CA ALA A 343 9.48 6.61 0.61
C ALA A 343 8.41 7.68 0.31
N PHE A 344 7.24 7.63 0.94
CA PHE A 344 6.19 8.64 0.76
C PHE A 344 6.60 10.01 1.32
N ILE A 345 7.28 10.06 2.47
CA ILE A 345 7.81 11.31 3.02
C ILE A 345 8.84 11.92 2.07
N GLN A 346 9.76 11.11 1.54
CA GLN A 346 10.75 11.59 0.58
C GLN A 346 10.11 12.01 -0.74
N LEU A 347 9.07 11.30 -1.22
CA LEU A 347 8.30 11.69 -2.40
C LEU A 347 7.65 13.06 -2.19
N ALA A 348 7.03 13.30 -1.02
CA ALA A 348 6.42 14.59 -0.69
C ALA A 348 7.43 15.75 -0.55
N GLN A 349 8.67 15.45 -0.20
CA GLN A 349 9.76 16.43 -0.12
C GLN A 349 10.48 16.63 -1.45
N THR A 350 10.24 15.77 -2.44
CA THR A 350 10.89 15.85 -3.76
C THR A 350 10.22 16.94 -4.60
N GLY A 351 10.95 18.04 -4.84
CA GLY A 351 10.45 19.20 -5.58
C GLY A 351 10.07 18.88 -7.03
N GLU A 352 9.24 19.74 -7.63
CA GLU A 352 8.71 19.57 -9.00
C GLU A 352 9.80 19.57 -10.07
N ALA A 353 10.95 20.16 -9.78
CA ALA A 353 12.11 20.16 -10.66
C ALA A 353 12.74 18.76 -10.84
N LEU A 354 12.46 17.81 -9.95
CA LEU A 354 13.03 16.46 -9.98
C LEU A 354 12.01 15.39 -10.42
N LEU A 355 10.72 15.61 -10.16
CA LEU A 355 9.65 14.70 -10.53
C LEU A 355 8.43 15.51 -10.97
N ASP A 356 8.00 15.32 -12.22
CA ASP A 356 6.79 15.94 -12.72
C ASP A 356 5.52 15.32 -12.07
N GLU A 357 4.36 15.95 -12.31
CA GLU A 357 3.09 15.49 -11.74
C GLU A 357 2.76 14.04 -12.16
N ARG A 358 3.10 13.65 -13.39
CA ARG A 358 2.82 12.32 -13.91
C ARG A 358 3.68 11.27 -13.22
N THR A 359 4.97 11.53 -13.03
CA THR A 359 5.90 10.66 -12.33
C THR A 359 5.54 10.57 -10.86
N ARG A 360 5.16 11.67 -10.20
CA ARG A 360 4.64 11.63 -8.82
C ARG A 360 3.43 10.72 -8.72
N MET A 361 2.47 10.84 -9.64
CA MET A 361 1.32 9.95 -9.68
C MET A 361 1.74 8.48 -9.85
N ILE A 362 2.60 8.15 -10.84
CA ILE A 362 3.10 6.78 -11.04
C ILE A 362 3.78 6.26 -9.77
N MET A 363 4.62 7.08 -9.13
CA MET A 363 5.32 6.73 -7.90
C MET A 363 4.36 6.52 -6.73
N THR A 364 3.27 7.28 -6.63
CA THR A 364 2.23 7.01 -5.62
C THR A 364 1.67 5.60 -5.75
N TYR A 365 1.37 5.14 -6.97
CA TYR A 365 0.94 3.75 -7.19
C TYR A 365 2.06 2.74 -6.91
N ALA A 366 3.28 3.02 -7.35
CA ALA A 366 4.44 2.13 -7.17
C ALA A 366 4.81 1.91 -5.69
N LEU A 367 4.71 2.98 -4.89
CA LEU A 367 5.05 2.98 -3.48
C LEU A 367 3.93 2.42 -2.61
N CYS A 368 2.67 2.49 -3.05
CA CYS A 368 1.51 2.00 -2.30
C CYS A 368 1.47 0.47 -2.20
N GLY A 369 2.15 -0.07 -1.18
CA GLY A 369 2.12 -1.48 -0.79
C GLY A 369 3.18 -1.78 0.26
N PHE A 370 2.92 -2.73 1.15
CA PHE A 370 3.82 -3.14 2.24
C PHE A 370 5.03 -3.99 1.81
N ALA A 371 5.29 -4.14 0.50
CA ALA A 371 6.40 -4.90 -0.03
C ALA A 371 7.77 -4.27 0.31
N ASN A 372 8.31 -4.65 1.46
CA ASN A 372 9.64 -4.33 1.95
C ASN A 372 10.27 -5.56 2.65
N ILE A 373 11.52 -5.46 3.10
CA ILE A 373 12.26 -6.58 3.72
C ILE A 373 11.89 -6.79 5.20
N GLY A 374 11.29 -5.79 5.84
CA GLY A 374 11.02 -5.73 7.28
C GLY A 374 9.70 -6.34 7.75
#